data_AF-A0A5N7Z9G9-F1
#
_entry.id   AF-A0A5N7Z9G9-F1
#
_cell.length_a   1.000
_cell.length_b   1.000
_cell.length_c   1.000
_cell.angle_alpha   90.00
_cell.angle_beta   90.00
_cell.angle_gamma   90.00
#
_symmetry.space_group_name_H-M   'P 1'
#
loop_
_entity.id
_entity.type
_entity.pdbx_description
1 polymer ?
#
loop_
_entity_poly.entity_id
_entity_poly.type
_entity_poly.pdbx_seq_one_letter_code
_entity_poly.pdbx_strand_id
1 'polypeptide(L)'
;MGLLKLLFGKKENTLNDLDKKNDEFIAKNPVAKDDENEMMRNASKLMTSGKFQESLALFKTLSEKYPNNKGLYESQVGAAYYFLGSYENAVEHYISSMKNGGDKSMMDDNIWEAAEAYSKLESHTNDGSVNPKKLIEKYLEIFPNGSYSKKAKSILEK
;
A
#
# COMPACT_ATOMS: atom_id res chain seq x y z
N MET A 1 -4.63 4.85 -10.00
CA MET A 1 -5.21 3.48 -9.95
C MET A 1 -4.69 2.90 -8.65
N GLY A 2 -5.56 2.73 -7.66
CA GLY A 2 -5.16 2.36 -6.30
C GLY A 2 -4.53 0.99 -6.17
N LEU A 3 -3.87 0.74 -5.04
CA LEU A 3 -3.14 -0.47 -4.72
C LEU A 3 -3.96 -1.72 -5.02
N LEU A 4 -5.21 -1.78 -4.56
CA LEU A 4 -6.09 -2.91 -4.79
C LEU A 4 -6.41 -3.08 -6.27
N LYS A 5 -6.59 -1.98 -6.99
CA LYS A 5 -6.91 -2.02 -8.42
C LYS A 5 -5.67 -2.31 -9.28
N LEU A 6 -4.48 -1.95 -8.81
CA LEU A 6 -3.19 -2.25 -9.43
C LEU A 6 -2.82 -3.73 -9.24
N LEU A 7 -2.98 -4.24 -8.02
CA LEU A 7 -2.73 -5.64 -7.69
C LEU A 7 -3.80 -6.55 -8.30
N PHE A 8 -5.08 -6.20 -8.15
CA PHE A 8 -6.15 -7.09 -8.53
C PHE A 8 -6.76 -6.78 -9.89
N GLY A 9 -6.42 -5.67 -10.56
CA GLY A 9 -6.95 -5.35 -11.89
C GLY A 9 -8.46 -5.07 -11.92
N LYS A 10 -9.06 -5.08 -13.13
CA LYS A 10 -10.54 -4.95 -13.32
C LYS A 10 -11.29 -6.27 -13.14
N LYS A 11 -10.61 -7.41 -13.32
CA LYS A 11 -11.06 -8.75 -12.93
C LYS A 11 -10.26 -9.09 -11.70
N GLU A 12 -10.89 -9.36 -10.55
CA GLU A 12 -10.24 -9.73 -9.29
C GLU A 12 -9.18 -10.82 -9.49
N ASN A 13 -7.95 -10.44 -9.83
CA ASN A 13 -6.83 -11.37 -9.82
C ASN A 13 -6.66 -11.77 -8.35
N THR A 14 -6.51 -13.06 -8.09
CA THR A 14 -6.16 -13.54 -6.77
C THR A 14 -4.67 -13.27 -6.49
N LEU A 15 -4.23 -13.40 -5.23
CA LEU A 15 -2.79 -13.41 -4.93
C LEU A 15 -2.06 -14.50 -5.74
N ASN A 16 -2.71 -15.65 -5.98
CA ASN A 16 -2.14 -16.71 -6.83
C ASN A 16 -1.93 -16.25 -8.27
N ASP A 17 -2.84 -15.45 -8.84
CA ASP A 17 -2.67 -14.93 -10.20
C ASP A 17 -1.52 -13.93 -10.28
N LEU A 18 -1.32 -13.13 -9.23
CA LEU A 18 -0.19 -12.21 -9.11
C LEU A 18 1.13 -12.95 -8.95
N ASP A 19 1.15 -13.98 -8.11
CA ASP A 19 2.31 -14.81 -7.85
C ASP A 19 2.79 -15.49 -9.15
N LYS A 20 1.85 -16.07 -9.91
CA LYS A 20 2.12 -16.67 -11.21
C LYS A 20 2.69 -15.65 -12.21
N LYS A 21 2.11 -14.45 -12.30
CA LYS A 21 2.62 -13.39 -13.18
C LYS A 21 4.03 -12.96 -12.81
N ASN A 22 4.32 -12.88 -11.51
CA ASN A 22 5.65 -12.55 -11.03
C ASN A 22 6.66 -13.65 -11.39
N ASP A 23 6.29 -14.93 -11.25
CA ASP A 23 7.12 -16.06 -11.68
C ASP A 23 7.39 -16.04 -13.18
N GLU A 24 6.37 -15.76 -14.00
CA GLU A 24 6.53 -15.62 -15.44
C GLU A 24 7.46 -14.45 -15.81
N PHE A 25 7.38 -13.33 -15.08
CA PHE A 25 8.27 -12.19 -15.27
C PHE A 25 9.71 -12.55 -14.92
N ILE A 26 9.94 -13.23 -13.80
CA ILE A 26 11.28 -13.67 -13.38
C ILE A 26 11.84 -14.69 -14.38
N ALA A 27 11.05 -15.66 -14.81
CA ALA A 27 11.47 -16.66 -15.79
C ALA A 27 11.88 -16.05 -17.14
N LYS A 28 11.20 -15.00 -17.59
CA LYS A 28 11.55 -14.24 -18.80
C LYS A 28 12.77 -13.33 -18.62
N ASN A 29 13.12 -13.00 -17.38
CA ASN A 29 14.22 -12.10 -17.04
C ASN A 29 15.07 -12.72 -15.92
N PRO A 30 15.74 -13.86 -16.14
CA PRO A 30 16.28 -14.69 -15.06
C PRO A 30 17.46 -14.06 -14.32
N VAL A 31 18.14 -13.10 -14.95
CA VAL A 31 19.29 -12.40 -14.37
C VAL A 31 18.83 -11.02 -13.89
N ALA A 32 19.04 -10.74 -12.60
CA ALA A 32 18.83 -9.41 -12.05
C ALA A 32 19.88 -8.45 -12.62
N LYS A 33 19.48 -7.19 -12.86
CA LYS A 33 20.37 -6.17 -13.40
C LYS A 33 21.48 -5.78 -12.42
N ASP A 34 21.13 -5.74 -11.14
CA ASP A 34 21.94 -5.29 -10.02
C ASP A 34 21.31 -5.80 -8.70
N ASP A 35 22.01 -5.60 -7.58
CA ASP A 35 21.55 -6.00 -6.25
C ASP A 35 20.19 -5.39 -5.88
N GLU A 36 19.92 -4.16 -6.28
CA GLU A 36 18.65 -3.46 -6.00
C GLU A 36 17.49 -4.20 -6.68
N ASN A 37 17.69 -4.56 -7.95
CA ASN A 37 16.72 -5.30 -8.73
C ASN A 37 16.50 -6.72 -8.19
N GLU A 38 17.55 -7.39 -7.72
CA GLU A 38 17.43 -8.71 -7.09
C GLU A 38 16.62 -8.63 -5.78
N MET A 39 16.97 -7.70 -4.90
CA MET A 39 16.25 -7.47 -3.65
C MET A 39 14.78 -7.12 -3.91
N MET A 40 14.51 -6.27 -4.90
CA MET A 40 13.15 -5.87 -5.28
C MET A 40 12.33 -7.06 -5.83
N ARG A 41 12.95 -7.95 -6.62
CA ARG A 41 12.30 -9.18 -7.11
C ARG A 41 11.92 -10.11 -5.97
N ASN A 42 12.84 -10.32 -5.03
CA ASN A 42 12.60 -11.15 -3.85
C ASN A 42 11.48 -10.56 -2.98
N ALA A 43 11.51 -9.25 -2.72
CA ALA A 43 10.47 -8.56 -1.96
C ALA A 43 9.10 -8.65 -2.65
N SER A 44 9.06 -8.47 -3.97
CA SER A 44 7.84 -8.58 -4.78
C SER A 44 7.30 -10.01 -4.83
N LYS A 45 8.18 -11.02 -4.89
CA LYS A 45 7.76 -12.43 -4.80
C LYS A 45 7.11 -12.72 -3.46
N LEU A 46 7.74 -12.32 -2.36
CA LEU A 46 7.16 -12.49 -1.03
C LEU A 46 5.79 -11.79 -0.91
N MET A 47 5.65 -10.58 -1.46
CA MET A 47 4.37 -9.86 -1.49
C MET A 47 3.29 -10.66 -2.22
N THR A 48 3.59 -11.11 -3.43
CA THR A 48 2.61 -11.81 -4.29
C THR A 48 2.29 -13.22 -3.79
N SER A 49 3.22 -13.89 -3.12
CA SER A 49 2.99 -15.15 -2.41
C SER A 49 2.26 -14.99 -1.06
N GLY A 50 1.85 -13.77 -0.68
CA GLY A 50 1.14 -13.50 0.57
C GLY A 50 2.01 -13.47 1.84
N LYS A 51 3.34 -13.50 1.69
CA LYS A 51 4.32 -13.45 2.79
C LYS A 51 4.63 -12.00 3.17
N PHE A 52 3.60 -11.28 3.64
CA PHE A 52 3.65 -9.84 3.81
C PHE A 52 4.67 -9.36 4.84
N GLN A 53 4.87 -10.08 5.95
CA GLN A 53 5.89 -9.72 6.95
C GLN A 53 7.32 -9.82 6.40
N GLU A 54 7.62 -10.86 5.63
CA GLU A 54 8.94 -11.05 5.01
C GLU A 54 9.17 -9.99 3.92
N SER A 55 8.15 -9.71 3.11
CA SER A 55 8.19 -8.65 2.09
C SER A 55 8.40 -7.26 2.71
N LEU A 56 7.69 -6.96 3.80
CA LEU A 56 7.82 -5.72 4.58
C LEU A 56 9.27 -5.49 5.02
N ALA A 57 9.93 -6.51 5.56
CA ALA A 57 11.31 -6.41 6.01
C ALA A 57 12.25 -6.04 4.84
N LEU A 58 12.13 -6.72 3.70
CA LEU A 58 12.96 -6.41 2.53
C LEU A 58 12.70 -5.03 1.94
N PHE A 59 11.44 -4.59 1.86
CA PHE A 59 11.14 -3.24 1.35
C PHE A 59 11.63 -2.13 2.27
N LYS A 60 11.66 -2.34 3.59
CA LYS A 60 12.32 -1.41 4.52
C LYS A 60 13.82 -1.33 4.28
N THR A 61 14.50 -2.47 4.12
CA THR A 61 15.93 -2.50 3.78
C THR A 61 16.21 -1.81 2.43
N LEU A 62 15.35 -2.02 1.43
CA LEU A 62 15.45 -1.33 0.13
C LEU A 62 15.33 0.19 0.28
N SER A 63 14.36 0.66 1.07
CA SER A 63 14.15 2.10 1.36
C SER A 63 15.39 2.77 1.98
N GLU A 64 16.10 2.04 2.85
CA GLU A 64 17.32 2.53 3.51
C GLU A 64 18.55 2.47 2.59
N LYS A 65 18.74 1.37 1.85
CA LYS A 65 19.92 1.13 1.02
C LYS A 65 19.89 1.93 -0.28
N TYR A 66 18.70 2.23 -0.81
CA TYR A 66 18.50 2.87 -2.12
C TYR A 66 17.61 4.11 -2.00
N PRO A 67 18.12 5.20 -1.41
CA PRO A 67 17.33 6.39 -1.09
C PRO A 67 16.76 7.12 -2.32
N ASN A 68 17.37 6.95 -3.50
CA ASN A 68 16.89 7.54 -4.75
C ASN A 68 15.52 6.99 -5.18
N ASN A 69 15.22 5.74 -4.82
CA ASN A 69 13.96 5.07 -5.12
C ASN A 69 13.08 4.94 -3.86
N LYS A 70 13.40 5.68 -2.79
CA LYS A 70 12.72 5.59 -1.49
C LYS A 70 11.20 5.75 -1.60
N GLY A 71 10.71 6.68 -2.42
CA GLY A 71 9.27 6.84 -2.67
C GLY A 71 8.59 5.55 -3.11
N LEU A 72 9.20 4.79 -4.03
CA LEU A 72 8.68 3.51 -4.48
C LEU A 72 8.65 2.48 -3.33
N TYR A 73 9.74 2.36 -2.58
CA TYR A 73 9.84 1.36 -1.51
C TYR A 73 8.92 1.65 -0.34
N GLU A 74 8.80 2.91 0.08
CA GLU A 74 7.85 3.32 1.10
C GLU A 74 6.40 3.02 0.68
N SER A 75 6.06 3.15 -0.61
CA SER A 75 4.76 2.72 -1.14
C SER A 75 4.55 1.22 -0.95
N GLN A 76 5.56 0.40 -1.23
CA GLN A 76 5.48 -1.05 -1.07
C GLN A 76 5.44 -1.48 0.42
N VAL A 77 6.13 -0.76 1.30
CA VAL A 77 6.01 -0.93 2.75
C VAL A 77 4.58 -0.65 3.22
N GLY A 78 3.97 0.44 2.73
CA GLY A 78 2.58 0.76 3.01
C GLY A 78 1.62 -0.34 2.53
N ALA A 79 1.86 -0.89 1.34
CA ALA A 79 1.09 -2.02 0.80
C ALA A 79 1.19 -3.27 1.68
N ALA A 80 2.38 -3.62 2.16
CA ALA A 80 2.56 -4.76 3.05
C ALA A 80 1.78 -4.56 4.35
N TYR A 81 1.88 -3.38 4.97
CA TYR A 81 1.09 -3.05 6.17
C TYR A 81 -0.41 -3.09 5.94
N TYR A 82 -0.88 -2.67 4.76
CA TYR A 82 -2.29 -2.77 4.39
C TYR A 82 -2.78 -4.22 4.40
N PHE A 83 -2.05 -5.14 3.77
CA PHE A 83 -2.41 -6.56 3.75
C PHE A 83 -2.29 -7.24 5.12
N LEU A 84 -1.46 -6.68 6.01
CA LEU A 84 -1.38 -7.09 7.41
C LEU A 84 -2.50 -6.50 8.29
N GLY A 85 -3.42 -5.72 7.73
CA GLY A 85 -4.48 -5.04 8.48
C GLY A 85 -3.99 -3.85 9.33
N SER A 86 -2.70 -3.50 9.24
CA SER A 86 -2.10 -2.38 9.97
C SER A 86 -2.29 -1.07 9.20
N TYR A 87 -3.55 -0.64 9.06
CA TYR A 87 -3.92 0.47 8.17
C TYR A 87 -3.31 1.82 8.55
N GLU A 88 -3.07 2.07 9.84
CA GLU A 88 -2.40 3.29 10.29
C GLU A 88 -0.96 3.36 9.78
N ASN A 89 -0.19 2.29 9.99
CA ASN A 89 1.17 2.15 9.47
C ASN A 89 1.18 2.24 7.94
N ALA A 90 0.17 1.66 7.27
CA ALA A 90 0.03 1.77 5.83
C ALA A 90 -0.08 3.24 5.38
N VAL A 91 -0.96 4.01 6.01
CA VAL A 91 -1.14 5.45 5.72
C VAL A 91 0.15 6.23 5.99
N GLU A 92 0.86 5.96 7.08
CA GLU A 92 2.13 6.64 7.38
C GLU A 92 3.18 6.42 6.30
N HIS A 93 3.31 5.19 5.81
CA HIS A 93 4.27 4.86 4.76
C HIS A 93 3.84 5.35 3.38
N TYR A 94 2.54 5.46 3.08
CA TYR A 94 2.09 6.16 1.87
C TYR A 94 2.38 7.67 1.91
N ILE A 95 2.24 8.30 3.07
CA ILE A 95 2.64 9.71 3.25
C ILE A 95 4.16 9.85 3.09
N SER A 96 4.94 8.93 3.66
CA SER A 96 6.39 8.86 3.50
C SER A 96 6.75 8.69 2.02
N SER A 97 6.06 7.83 1.29
CA SER A 97 6.24 7.65 -0.16
C SER A 97 6.07 8.96 -0.92
N MET A 98 4.99 9.70 -0.70
CA MET A 98 4.77 11.00 -1.32
C MET A 98 5.90 12.00 -1.03
N LYS A 99 6.35 12.06 0.23
CA LYS A 99 7.44 12.95 0.65
C LYS A 99 8.77 12.61 -0.02
N ASN A 100 8.94 11.36 -0.45
CA ASN A 100 10.16 10.85 -1.10
C ASN A 100 9.96 10.63 -2.62
N GLY A 101 9.08 11.39 -3.26
CA GLY A 101 8.93 11.40 -4.73
C GLY A 101 8.01 10.31 -5.29
N GLY A 102 7.27 9.59 -4.44
CA GLY A 102 6.23 8.66 -4.87
C GLY A 102 5.08 9.35 -5.62
N ASP A 103 4.39 8.59 -6.47
CA ASP A 103 3.29 9.11 -7.28
C ASP A 103 2.12 9.58 -6.40
N LYS A 104 1.86 10.89 -6.42
CA LYS A 104 0.83 11.51 -5.58
C LYS A 104 -0.58 10.99 -5.88
N SER A 105 -0.89 10.68 -7.14
CA SER A 105 -2.21 10.14 -7.52
C SER A 105 -2.39 8.72 -7.03
N MET A 106 -1.34 7.90 -7.05
CA MET A 106 -1.36 6.56 -6.47
C MET A 106 -1.51 6.63 -4.95
N MET A 107 -0.84 7.56 -4.28
CA MET A 107 -0.94 7.70 -2.82
C MET A 107 -2.29 8.28 -2.37
N ASP A 108 -2.94 9.12 -3.18
CA ASP A 108 -4.34 9.52 -2.98
C ASP A 108 -5.26 8.29 -2.92
N ASP A 109 -5.16 7.40 -3.92
CA ASP A 109 -5.91 6.14 -3.93
C ASP A 109 -5.56 5.23 -2.73
N ASN A 110 -4.27 5.01 -2.47
CA ASN A 110 -3.83 4.06 -1.44
C ASN A 110 -4.18 4.50 -0.01
N ILE A 111 -4.02 5.79 0.29
CA ILE A 111 -4.39 6.34 1.61
C ILE A 111 -5.90 6.25 1.80
N TRP A 112 -6.68 6.53 0.76
CA TRP A 112 -8.13 6.34 0.82
C TRP A 112 -8.53 4.88 1.06
N GLU A 113 -7.94 3.93 0.31
CA GLU A 113 -8.23 2.50 0.47
C GLU A 113 -7.93 2.01 1.89
N ALA A 114 -6.81 2.44 2.49
CA ALA A 114 -6.47 2.15 3.88
C ALA A 114 -7.42 2.81 4.88
N ALA A 115 -7.78 4.08 4.68
CA ALA A 115 -8.71 4.80 5.54
C ALA A 115 -10.10 4.18 5.55
N GLU A 116 -10.60 3.76 4.38
CA GLU A 116 -11.90 3.10 4.26
C GLU A 116 -11.89 1.71 4.91
N ALA A 117 -10.82 0.93 4.72
CA ALA A 117 -10.69 -0.39 5.32
C ALA A 117 -10.62 -0.32 6.85
N TYR A 118 -9.83 0.62 7.38
CA TYR A 118 -9.78 0.92 8.81
C TYR A 118 -11.15 1.29 9.37
N SER A 119 -11.87 2.21 8.70
CA SER A 119 -13.18 2.65 9.18
C SER A 119 -14.19 1.52 9.27
N LYS A 120 -14.17 0.61 8.29
CA LYS A 120 -15.01 -0.60 8.29
C LYS A 120 -14.61 -1.60 9.38
N LEU A 121 -13.32 -1.76 9.65
CA LEU A 121 -12.85 -2.69 10.68
C LEU A 121 -13.27 -2.21 12.08
N GLU A 122 -12.95 -0.96 12.40
CA GLU A 122 -13.16 -0.38 13.73
C GLU A 122 -14.63 -0.03 14.00
N SER A 123 -15.48 0.11 12.97
CA SER A 123 -16.93 0.30 13.20
C SER A 123 -17.59 -0.90 13.88
N HIS A 124 -16.91 -2.05 13.96
CA HIS A 124 -17.40 -3.26 14.65
C HIS A 124 -16.86 -3.40 16.08
N THR A 125 -15.93 -2.54 16.52
CA THR A 125 -15.42 -2.54 17.90
C THR A 125 -16.37 -1.77 18.80
N ASN A 126 -17.07 -2.47 19.71
CA ASN A 126 -18.15 -1.91 20.52
C ASN A 126 -17.71 -1.23 21.83
N ASP A 127 -16.40 -1.14 22.10
CA ASP A 127 -15.90 -0.61 23.39
C ASP A 127 -15.65 0.91 23.38
N GLY A 128 -15.84 1.58 22.23
CA GLY A 128 -15.66 3.02 22.09
C GLY A 128 -14.21 3.50 22.24
N SER A 129 -13.23 2.59 22.30
CA SER A 129 -11.82 2.92 22.46
C SER A 129 -11.17 3.45 21.17
N VAL A 130 -11.85 3.29 20.03
CA VAL A 130 -11.33 3.62 18.72
C VAL A 130 -12.23 4.61 17.99
N ASN A 131 -11.64 5.66 17.40
CA ASN A 131 -12.32 6.50 16.41
C ASN A 131 -12.21 5.83 15.03
N PRO A 132 -13.28 5.24 14.47
CA PRO A 132 -13.26 4.58 13.15
C PRO A 132 -13.09 5.59 12.00
N LYS A 133 -13.31 6.88 12.23
CA LYS A 133 -13.21 7.91 11.19
C LYS A 133 -11.84 8.61 11.16
N LYS A 134 -10.92 8.30 12.09
CA LYS A 134 -9.64 9.03 12.23
C LYS A 134 -8.80 9.06 10.96
N LEU A 135 -8.75 7.96 10.21
CA LEU A 135 -7.98 7.91 8.96
C LEU A 135 -8.70 8.61 7.79
N ILE A 136 -10.03 8.74 7.85
CA ILE A 136 -10.81 9.53 6.88
C ILE A 136 -10.58 11.03 7.11
N GLU A 137 -10.53 11.46 8.38
CA GLU A 137 -10.14 12.82 8.76
C GLU A 137 -8.73 13.14 8.25
N LYS A 138 -7.76 12.27 8.56
CA LYS A 138 -6.37 12.38 8.08
C LYS A 138 -6.27 12.40 6.55
N TYR A 139 -7.08 11.60 5.84
CA TYR A 139 -7.14 11.66 4.38
C TYR A 139 -7.55 13.05 3.87
N LEU A 140 -8.57 13.68 4.46
CA LEU A 140 -9.01 15.02 4.07
C LEU A 140 -7.99 16.13 4.41
N GLU A 141 -7.19 15.95 5.47
CA GLU A 141 -6.07 16.86 5.78
C GLU A 141 -5.00 16.83 4.67
N ILE A 142 -4.68 15.64 4.17
CA ILE A 142 -3.64 15.44 3.15
C ILE A 142 -4.16 15.77 1.75
N PHE A 143 -5.41 15.39 1.48
CA PHE A 143 -6.09 15.52 0.19
C PHE A 143 -7.47 16.19 0.34
N PRO A 144 -7.52 17.50 0.63
CA PRO A 144 -8.79 18.21 0.78
C PRO A 144 -9.65 18.24 -0.50
N ASN A 145 -8.99 18.08 -1.65
CA ASN A 145 -9.58 18.00 -2.99
C ASN A 145 -9.10 16.75 -3.77
N GLY A 146 -8.73 15.68 -3.07
CA GLY A 146 -8.40 14.39 -3.67
C GLY A 146 -9.60 13.69 -4.31
N SER A 147 -9.31 12.56 -4.94
CA SER A 147 -10.26 11.77 -5.72
C SER A 147 -11.47 11.32 -4.91
N TYR A 148 -11.32 11.17 -3.59
CA TYR A 148 -12.36 10.66 -2.68
C TYR A 148 -12.89 11.70 -1.70
N SER A 149 -12.49 12.99 -1.78
CA SER A 149 -12.86 13.98 -0.76
C SER A 149 -14.37 14.18 -0.60
N LYS A 150 -15.15 14.08 -1.68
CA LYS A 150 -16.63 14.14 -1.59
C LYS A 150 -17.20 12.97 -0.78
N LYS A 151 -16.66 11.77 -1.01
CA LYS A 151 -17.08 10.56 -0.29
C LYS A 151 -16.65 10.62 1.17
N ALA A 152 -15.41 11.05 1.43
CA ALA A 152 -14.88 11.25 2.78
C ALA A 152 -15.77 12.19 3.61
N LYS A 153 -16.10 13.38 3.08
CA LYS A 153 -16.98 14.35 3.75
C LYS A 153 -18.36 13.76 4.06
N SER A 154 -18.96 13.05 3.11
CA SER A 154 -20.26 12.38 3.32
C SER A 154 -20.22 11.31 4.42
N ILE A 155 -19.08 10.64 4.66
CA ILE A 155 -18.94 9.69 5.77
C ILE A 155 -18.81 10.43 7.11
N LEU A 156 -18.14 11.58 7.15
CA LEU A 156 -17.98 12.36 8.38
C LEU A 156 -19.28 13.02 8.83
N GLU A 157 -20.16 13.40 7.90
CA GLU A 157 -21.45 14.05 8.16
C GLU A 157 -22.55 13.10 8.69
N LYS A 158 -22.36 11.77 8.60
CA LYS A 158 -23.30 10.74 9.07
C LYS A 158 -23.00 10.29 10.49
#